data_AF-A0A7S3Y5X8-F1
#
_entry.id   AF-A0A7S3Y5X8-F1
#
_cell.length_a   1.000
_cell.length_b   1.000
_cell.length_c   1.000
_cell.angle_alpha   90.00
_cell.angle_beta   90.00
_cell.angle_gamma   90.00
#
_symmetry.space_group_name_H-M   'P 1'
#
loop_
_entity.id
_entity.type
_entity.pdbx_description
1 polymer ?
#
loop_
_entity_poly.entity_id
_entity_poly.type
_entity_poly.pdbx_seq_one_letter_code
_entity_poly.pdbx_strand_id
1 'polypeptide(L)'
;AASYWRVAERYGWWGHTGARARAVTEDHAADSFLNLLYSICRFREVTGRYPQKITAVSYSFKQRRFSEVHRAALRFPKEDFSFLGVVPQSTKFDLQKATEGESQNALTPYLSDPYGCNTDALSEKRKERNPFFRQPPYLLSCPEIAPLLQWCGPQIYQGYLPWSSPSFVGDGSAIKPPSS
;
A
#
# COMPACT_ATOMS: atom_id res chain seq x y z
N ALA A 1 11.64 -5.24 -0.54
CA ALA A 1 11.49 -5.54 -1.98
C ALA A 1 12.81 -5.95 -2.68
N ALA A 2 13.97 -5.48 -2.21
CA ALA A 2 15.26 -5.71 -2.87
C ALA A 2 15.63 -7.19 -3.17
N SER A 3 15.20 -8.15 -2.35
CA SER A 3 15.46 -9.58 -2.59
C SER A 3 14.83 -10.08 -3.90
N TYR A 4 13.56 -9.76 -4.15
CA TYR A 4 12.85 -10.14 -5.38
C TYR A 4 13.50 -9.51 -6.61
N TRP A 5 13.92 -8.25 -6.51
CA TRP A 5 14.64 -7.55 -7.58
C TRP A 5 15.95 -8.28 -7.92
N ARG A 6 16.74 -8.68 -6.92
CA ARG A 6 18.01 -9.41 -7.12
C ARG A 6 17.80 -10.80 -7.73
N VAL A 7 16.74 -11.51 -7.32
CA VAL A 7 16.37 -12.78 -7.93
C VAL A 7 15.99 -12.57 -9.40
N ALA A 8 15.15 -11.58 -9.70
CA ALA A 8 14.78 -11.26 -11.08
C ALA A 8 16.00 -10.91 -11.93
N GLU A 9 16.95 -10.15 -11.37
CA GLU A 9 18.20 -9.81 -12.04
C GLU A 9 19.07 -11.06 -12.29
N ARG A 10 19.24 -11.91 -11.29
CA ARG A 10 20.08 -13.12 -11.38
C ARG A 10 19.59 -14.09 -12.47
N TYR A 11 18.28 -14.22 -12.63
CA TYR A 11 17.68 -15.18 -13.57
C TYR A 11 17.12 -14.53 -14.85
N GLY A 12 17.27 -13.21 -15.02
CA GLY A 12 16.73 -12.50 -16.17
C GLY A 12 15.20 -12.49 -16.25
N TRP A 13 14.49 -12.63 -15.11
CA TRP A 13 13.03 -12.72 -15.04
C TRP A 13 12.33 -11.35 -15.15
N TRP A 14 12.70 -10.59 -16.19
CA TRP A 14 12.09 -9.29 -16.46
C TRP A 14 10.87 -9.40 -17.39
N GLY A 15 10.79 -10.47 -18.19
CA GLY A 15 9.63 -10.83 -19.03
C GLY A 15 9.36 -9.92 -20.23
N HIS A 16 9.58 -8.61 -20.09
CA HIS A 16 9.32 -7.60 -21.12
C HIS A 16 10.48 -6.61 -21.28
N THR A 17 10.66 -6.10 -22.50
CA THR A 17 11.66 -5.08 -22.81
C THR A 17 11.48 -3.82 -21.97
N GLY A 18 12.55 -3.38 -21.31
CA GLY A 18 12.56 -2.19 -20.47
C GLY A 18 11.94 -2.34 -19.08
N ALA A 19 11.38 -3.51 -18.71
CA ALA A 19 10.81 -3.74 -17.38
C ALA A 19 11.86 -3.52 -16.27
N ARG A 20 13.07 -4.06 -16.44
CA ARG A 20 14.20 -3.86 -15.54
C ARG A 20 14.50 -2.38 -15.27
N ALA A 21 14.59 -1.57 -16.34
CA ALA A 21 14.98 -0.16 -16.25
C ALA A 21 13.95 0.71 -15.50
N ARG A 22 12.70 0.23 -15.41
CA ARG A 22 11.60 0.91 -14.71
C ARG A 22 11.22 0.23 -13.40
N ALA A 23 11.92 -0.83 -13.01
CA ALA A 23 11.68 -1.54 -11.76
C ALA A 23 12.43 -0.84 -10.63
N VAL A 24 11.68 -0.37 -9.62
CA VAL A 24 12.21 0.30 -8.43
C VAL A 24 11.76 -0.44 -7.18
N THR A 25 12.52 -0.31 -6.10
CA THR A 25 12.19 -0.91 -4.80
C THR A 25 11.72 0.14 -3.79
N GLU A 26 10.84 -0.31 -2.91
CA GLU A 26 10.42 0.34 -1.67
C GLU A 26 10.80 -0.63 -0.54
N ASP A 27 11.57 -0.16 0.44
CA ASP A 27 12.19 -0.99 1.47
C ASP A 27 11.97 -0.44 2.91
N HIS A 28 11.08 0.54 3.09
CA HIS A 28 10.69 1.14 4.38
C HIS A 28 9.37 0.61 4.93
N ALA A 29 8.46 0.10 4.10
CA ALA A 29 7.17 -0.40 4.59
C ALA A 29 7.33 -1.55 5.59
N ALA A 30 6.78 -1.36 6.79
CA ALA A 30 6.80 -2.36 7.87
C ALA A 30 5.55 -3.25 7.90
N ASP A 31 4.53 -2.93 7.11
CA ASP A 31 3.32 -3.73 6.99
C ASP A 31 2.65 -3.58 5.61
N SER A 32 1.52 -4.25 5.43
CA SER A 32 0.78 -4.27 4.16
C SER A 32 0.09 -2.97 3.79
N PHE A 33 -0.35 -2.18 4.77
CA PHE A 33 -0.97 -0.89 4.48
C PHE A 33 0.11 0.06 3.96
N LEU A 34 1.24 0.11 4.67
CA LEU A 34 2.42 0.87 4.26
C LEU A 34 3.00 0.36 2.94
N ASN A 35 2.96 -0.95 2.66
CA ASN A 35 3.38 -1.46 1.35
C ASN A 35 2.62 -0.78 0.20
N LEU A 36 1.32 -0.54 0.35
CA LEU A 36 0.52 0.14 -0.67
C LEU A 36 0.79 1.65 -0.67
N LEU A 37 0.70 2.30 0.49
CA LEU A 37 0.88 3.76 0.62
C LEU A 37 2.29 4.20 0.20
N TYR A 38 3.33 3.50 0.65
CA TYR A 38 4.71 3.86 0.31
C TYR A 38 5.06 3.48 -1.12
N SER A 39 4.43 2.46 -1.72
CA SER A 39 4.58 2.22 -3.17
C SER A 39 4.02 3.37 -4.00
N ILE A 40 2.88 3.97 -3.59
CA ILE A 40 2.33 5.18 -4.22
C ILE A 40 3.31 6.35 -4.09
N CYS A 41 3.87 6.53 -2.90
CA CYS A 41 4.85 7.60 -2.65
C CYS A 41 6.12 7.41 -3.47
N ARG A 42 6.67 6.18 -3.48
CA ARG A 42 7.86 5.82 -4.25
C ARG A 42 7.63 6.01 -5.74
N PHE A 43 6.45 5.68 -6.25
CA PHE A 43 6.07 5.95 -7.64
C PHE A 43 6.11 7.46 -7.95
N ARG A 44 5.55 8.31 -7.07
CA ARG A 44 5.60 9.77 -7.22
C ARG A 44 7.03 10.30 -7.19
N GLU A 45 7.87 9.78 -6.30
CA GLU A 45 9.27 10.18 -6.20
C GLU A 45 10.08 9.87 -7.47
N VAL A 46 9.82 8.73 -8.12
CA VAL A 46 10.59 8.32 -9.33
C VAL A 46 10.01 8.84 -10.64
N THR A 47 8.71 9.16 -10.69
CA THR A 47 8.02 9.61 -11.92
C THR A 47 7.60 11.08 -11.92
N GLY A 48 7.63 11.73 -10.75
CA GLY A 48 7.10 13.09 -10.55
C GLY A 48 5.57 13.18 -10.54
N ARG A 49 4.83 12.07 -10.61
CA ARG A 49 3.36 12.04 -10.63
C ARG A 49 2.81 10.88 -9.79
N TYR A 50 1.61 11.02 -9.24
CA TYR A 50 0.93 9.91 -8.57
C TYR A 50 0.43 8.87 -9.59
N PRO A 51 0.34 7.58 -9.21
CA PRO A 51 -0.11 6.53 -10.11
C PRO A 51 -1.59 6.72 -10.45
N GLN A 52 -1.92 6.62 -11.74
CA GLN A 52 -3.31 6.59 -12.21
C GLN A 52 -3.93 5.20 -12.10
N LYS A 53 -3.12 4.14 -12.11
CA LYS A 53 -3.56 2.75 -11.96
C LYS A 53 -2.59 1.97 -11.09
N ILE A 54 -3.12 1.07 -10.28
CA ILE A 54 -2.33 0.18 -9.42
C ILE A 54 -2.76 -1.27 -9.65
N THR A 55 -1.80 -2.13 -9.96
CA THR A 55 -1.99 -3.58 -9.94
C THR A 55 -1.15 -4.18 -8.83
N ALA A 56 -1.80 -4.62 -7.75
CA ALA A 56 -1.14 -5.32 -6.66
C ALA A 56 -1.01 -6.82 -6.98
N VAL A 57 0.21 -7.35 -6.97
CA VAL A 57 0.46 -8.78 -7.17
C VAL A 57 0.90 -9.40 -5.85
N SER A 58 0.12 -10.35 -5.34
CA SER A 58 0.45 -11.04 -4.08
C SER A 58 -0.24 -12.39 -3.98
N TYR A 59 -0.13 -13.06 -2.83
CA TYR A 59 -0.90 -14.27 -2.58
C TYR A 59 -2.40 -13.99 -2.58
N SER A 60 -3.18 -14.87 -3.22
CA SER A 60 -4.63 -14.69 -3.41
C SER A 60 -5.40 -14.48 -2.11
N PHE A 61 -5.02 -15.16 -1.03
CA PHE A 61 -5.67 -15.03 0.28
C PHE A 61 -5.53 -13.62 0.91
N LYS A 62 -4.71 -12.72 0.34
CA LYS A 62 -4.59 -11.31 0.78
C LYS A 62 -5.49 -10.35 0.01
N GLN A 63 -6.17 -10.82 -1.04
CA GLN A 63 -6.89 -9.98 -1.99
C GLN A 63 -7.91 -9.08 -1.31
N ARG A 64 -8.74 -9.64 -0.44
CA ARG A 64 -9.78 -8.89 0.27
C ARG A 64 -9.21 -7.72 1.05
N ARG A 65 -8.17 -7.96 1.84
CA ARG A 65 -7.52 -6.92 2.64
C ARG A 65 -6.91 -5.80 1.78
N PHE A 66 -6.29 -6.11 0.65
CA PHE A 66 -5.74 -5.08 -0.23
C PHE A 66 -6.82 -4.31 -0.98
N SER A 67 -7.76 -5.02 -1.62
CA SER A 67 -8.75 -4.44 -2.53
C SER A 67 -9.92 -3.76 -1.80
N GLU A 68 -10.34 -4.26 -0.64
CA GLU A 68 -11.50 -3.75 0.08
C GLU A 68 -11.12 -2.89 1.28
N VAL A 69 -10.00 -3.18 1.95
CA VAL A 69 -9.60 -2.47 3.18
C VAL A 69 -8.54 -1.41 2.90
N HIS A 70 -7.33 -1.82 2.48
CA HIS A 70 -6.21 -0.87 2.26
C HIS A 70 -6.51 0.15 1.17
N ARG A 71 -7.00 -0.31 0.01
CA ARG A 71 -7.40 0.59 -1.08
C ARG A 71 -8.48 1.59 -0.62
N ALA A 72 -9.46 1.12 0.15
CA ALA A 72 -10.54 1.98 0.65
C ALA A 72 -10.05 3.00 1.68
N ALA A 73 -9.15 2.60 2.59
CA ALA A 73 -8.49 3.49 3.55
C ALA A 73 -7.70 4.62 2.87
N LEU A 74 -7.15 4.34 1.68
CA LEU A 74 -6.48 5.31 0.82
C LEU A 74 -7.43 6.03 -0.15
N ARG A 75 -8.72 5.68 -0.17
CA ARG A 75 -9.72 6.17 -1.13
C ARG A 75 -9.23 6.08 -2.59
N PHE A 76 -8.40 5.10 -2.91
CA PHE A 76 -7.92 4.89 -4.27
C PHE A 76 -9.08 4.35 -5.13
N PRO A 77 -9.36 4.90 -6.33
CA PRO A 77 -10.52 4.50 -7.12
C PRO A 77 -10.55 2.99 -7.39
N LYS A 78 -11.74 2.38 -7.33
CA LYS A 78 -11.89 0.93 -7.47
C LYS A 78 -11.62 0.49 -8.91
N GLU A 79 -12.05 1.29 -9.87
CA GLU A 79 -11.87 1.17 -11.31
C GLU A 79 -10.39 1.21 -11.73
N ASP A 80 -9.54 1.87 -10.94
CA ASP A 80 -8.12 2.03 -11.20
C ASP A 80 -7.23 1.11 -10.34
N PHE A 81 -7.85 0.23 -9.54
CA PHE A 81 -7.15 -0.73 -8.71
C PHE A 81 -7.46 -2.17 -9.11
N SER A 82 -6.42 -2.93 -9.42
CA SER A 82 -6.50 -4.36 -9.72
C SER A 82 -5.67 -5.16 -8.74
N PHE A 83 -6.09 -6.40 -8.47
CA PHE A 83 -5.32 -7.34 -7.65
C PHE A 83 -5.15 -8.65 -8.41
N LEU A 84 -3.90 -9.09 -8.56
CA LEU A 84 -3.55 -10.38 -9.15
C LEU A 84 -3.11 -11.33 -8.03
N GLY A 85 -4.00 -12.25 -7.68
CA GLY A 85 -3.78 -13.26 -6.67
C GLY A 85 -3.05 -14.48 -7.22
N VAL A 86 -1.92 -14.82 -6.63
CA VAL A 86 -1.16 -16.04 -6.94
C VAL A 86 -1.41 -17.10 -5.87
N VAL A 87 -1.69 -18.33 -6.29
CA VAL A 87 -1.75 -19.50 -5.41
C VAL A 87 -0.47 -20.30 -5.60
N PRO A 88 0.35 -20.54 -4.55
CA PRO A 88 1.51 -21.41 -4.64
C PRO A 88 1.15 -22.81 -5.16
N GLN A 89 1.83 -23.26 -6.21
CA GLN A 89 1.69 -24.63 -6.73
C GLN A 89 2.60 -25.59 -5.95
N SER A 90 2.32 -25.77 -4.66
CA SER A 90 3.06 -26.69 -3.79
C SER A 90 2.11 -27.60 -3.04
N THR A 91 2.42 -28.89 -2.99
CA THR A 91 1.67 -29.88 -2.19
C THR A 91 1.73 -29.60 -0.68
N LYS A 92 2.66 -28.75 -0.24
CA LYS A 92 2.80 -28.33 1.16
C LYS A 92 2.01 -27.06 1.50
N PHE A 93 1.43 -26.39 0.50
CA PHE A 93 0.71 -25.14 0.72
C PHE A 93 -0.78 -25.42 0.97
N ASP A 94 -1.23 -25.11 2.18
CA ASP A 94 -2.63 -25.18 2.57
C ASP A 94 -3.28 -23.81 2.42
N LEU A 95 -4.05 -23.65 1.34
CA LEU A 95 -4.76 -22.40 1.04
C LEU A 95 -5.82 -22.07 2.10
N GLN A 96 -6.50 -23.08 2.65
CA GLN A 96 -7.55 -22.87 3.63
C GLN A 96 -6.94 -22.32 4.93
N LYS A 97 -5.92 -23.01 5.45
CA LYS A 97 -5.20 -22.56 6.65
C LYS A 97 -4.56 -21.19 6.47
N ALA A 98 -4.01 -20.90 5.29
CA ALA A 98 -3.46 -19.59 4.98
C ALA A 98 -4.54 -18.49 4.97
N THR A 99 -5.73 -18.80 4.45
CA THR A 99 -6.87 -17.87 4.40
C THR A 99 -7.44 -17.60 5.79
N GLU A 100 -7.60 -18.64 6.61
CA GLU A 100 -8.03 -18.50 8.01
C GLU A 100 -7.03 -17.67 8.82
N GLY A 101 -5.74 -17.98 8.68
CA GLY A 101 -4.67 -17.23 9.32
C GLY A 101 -4.61 -15.77 8.87
N GLU A 102 -4.83 -15.48 7.59
CA GLU A 102 -4.90 -14.10 7.09
C GLU A 102 -6.10 -13.35 7.64
N SER A 103 -7.27 -14.00 7.65
CA SER A 103 -8.53 -13.41 8.13
C SER A 103 -8.42 -12.97 9.59
N GLN A 104 -7.90 -13.84 10.45
CA GLN A 104 -7.78 -13.60 11.89
C GLN A 104 -6.66 -12.64 12.24
N ASN A 105 -5.46 -12.82 11.65
CA ASN A 105 -4.25 -12.12 12.11
C ASN A 105 -3.94 -10.83 11.34
N ALA A 106 -4.66 -10.57 10.25
CA ALA A 106 -4.45 -9.38 9.42
C ALA A 106 -5.77 -8.71 9.04
N LEU A 107 -6.65 -9.36 8.28
CA LEU A 107 -7.86 -8.70 7.76
C LEU A 107 -8.72 -8.10 8.88
N THR A 108 -9.09 -8.91 9.87
CA THR A 108 -9.96 -8.49 10.98
C THR A 108 -9.38 -7.29 11.75
N PRO A 109 -8.11 -7.29 12.19
CA PRO A 109 -7.49 -6.11 12.80
C PRO A 109 -7.53 -4.84 11.94
N TYR A 110 -7.32 -4.96 10.62
CA TYR A 110 -7.36 -3.78 9.74
C TYR A 110 -8.77 -3.26 9.47
N LEU A 111 -9.83 -4.03 9.75
CA LEU A 111 -11.20 -3.53 9.65
C LEU A 111 -11.52 -2.50 10.75
N SER A 112 -10.97 -2.68 11.95
CA SER A 112 -11.13 -1.74 13.07
C SER A 112 -10.03 -0.67 13.13
N ASP A 113 -8.86 -0.93 12.52
CA ASP A 113 -7.71 -0.04 12.49
C ASP A 113 -7.15 0.07 11.06
N PRO A 114 -7.81 0.82 10.16
CA PRO A 114 -7.47 0.85 8.72
C PRO A 114 -6.05 1.35 8.42
N TYR A 115 -5.48 2.13 9.33
CA TYR A 115 -4.13 2.69 9.23
C TYR A 115 -3.08 1.92 10.06
N GLY A 116 -3.51 0.91 10.81
CA GLY A 116 -2.64 0.02 11.61
C GLY A 116 -1.88 0.73 12.73
N CYS A 117 -2.46 1.79 13.31
CA CYS A 117 -1.80 2.60 14.34
C CYS A 117 -2.26 2.26 15.77
N ASN A 118 -3.50 1.83 15.95
CA ASN A 118 -4.21 1.88 17.22
C ASN A 118 -4.34 0.52 17.91
N THR A 119 -4.35 -0.57 17.15
CA THR A 119 -4.42 -1.92 17.73
C THR A 119 -3.02 -2.40 18.13
N ASP A 120 -2.86 -2.91 19.35
CA ASP A 120 -1.58 -3.44 19.84
C ASP A 120 -1.00 -4.48 18.87
N ALA A 121 -1.85 -5.39 18.38
CA ALA A 121 -1.43 -6.43 17.45
C ALA A 121 -0.84 -5.90 16.13
N LEU A 122 -1.26 -4.73 15.63
CA LEU A 122 -0.71 -4.13 14.41
C LEU A 122 0.45 -3.19 14.71
N SER A 123 0.31 -2.36 15.74
CA SER A 123 1.32 -1.37 16.13
C SER A 123 2.61 -2.04 16.63
N GLU A 124 2.51 -3.11 17.45
CA GLU A 124 3.67 -3.90 17.89
C GLU A 124 4.37 -4.56 16.69
N LYS A 125 3.61 -5.24 15.81
CA LYS A 125 4.17 -5.82 14.56
C LYS A 125 4.90 -4.79 13.72
N ARG A 126 4.40 -3.55 13.66
CA ARG A 126 5.03 -2.45 12.93
C ARG A 126 6.35 -2.04 13.58
N LYS A 127 6.42 -1.92 14.91
CA LYS A 127 7.64 -1.62 15.66
C LYS A 127 8.69 -2.74 15.49
N GLU A 128 8.30 -3.99 15.69
CA GLU A 128 9.18 -5.17 15.58
C GLU A 128 9.84 -5.29 14.20
N ARG A 129 9.12 -4.91 13.14
CA ARG A 129 9.63 -4.95 11.76
C ARG A 129 10.47 -3.75 11.38
N ASN A 130 10.63 -2.77 12.26
CA ASN A 130 11.55 -1.64 12.11
C ASN A 130 12.54 -1.54 13.29
N PRO A 131 13.36 -2.60 13.55
CA PRO A 131 14.25 -2.65 14.71
C PRO A 131 15.34 -1.57 14.70
N PHE A 132 15.61 -0.98 13.53
CA PHE A 132 16.61 0.07 13.34
C PHE A 132 15.99 1.47 13.23
N PHE A 133 14.70 1.62 13.55
CA PHE A 133 13.99 2.91 13.55
C PHE A 133 14.20 3.74 12.26
N ARG A 134 14.25 3.06 11.10
CA ARG A 134 14.42 3.74 9.81
C ARG A 134 13.21 4.62 9.55
N GLN A 135 13.47 5.85 9.10
CA GLN A 135 12.43 6.80 8.72
C GLN A 135 12.27 6.83 7.20
N PRO A 136 11.04 6.73 6.67
CA PRO A 136 10.79 6.89 5.24
C PRO A 136 10.88 8.38 4.82
N PRO A 137 11.30 8.69 3.59
CA PRO A 137 11.46 10.08 3.12
C PRO A 137 10.14 10.77 2.72
N TYR A 138 9.01 10.06 2.77
CA TYR A 138 7.80 10.45 2.05
C TYR A 138 7.08 11.71 2.58
N LEU A 139 7.35 12.15 3.81
CA LEU A 139 6.85 13.46 4.25
C LEU A 139 7.47 14.61 3.44
N LEU A 140 8.71 14.45 2.99
CA LEU A 140 9.41 15.43 2.15
C LEU A 140 9.14 15.18 0.66
N SER A 141 9.14 13.92 0.23
CA SER A 141 9.01 13.58 -1.19
C SER A 141 7.56 13.42 -1.67
N CYS A 142 6.56 13.49 -0.80
CA CYS A 142 5.13 13.44 -1.11
C CYS A 142 4.32 14.45 -0.27
N PRO A 143 4.66 15.76 -0.31
CA PRO A 143 4.04 16.76 0.55
C PRO A 143 2.52 16.88 0.36
N GLU A 144 2.02 16.58 -0.84
CA GLU A 144 0.60 16.67 -1.20
C GLU A 144 -0.29 15.70 -0.39
N ILE A 145 0.30 14.63 0.15
CA ILE A 145 -0.39 13.64 0.99
C ILE A 145 0.23 13.52 2.39
N ALA A 146 1.07 14.47 2.81
CA ALA A 146 1.66 14.48 4.15
C ALA A 146 0.63 14.32 5.28
N PRO A 147 -0.58 14.94 5.23
CA PRO A 147 -1.58 14.73 6.26
C PRO A 147 -2.11 13.28 6.29
N LEU A 148 -2.21 12.60 5.15
CA LEU A 148 -2.57 11.17 5.10
C LEU A 148 -1.45 10.29 5.68
N LEU A 149 -0.18 10.60 5.40
CA LEU A 149 0.98 9.88 5.94
C LEU A 149 1.05 9.92 7.48
N GLN A 150 0.50 10.98 8.08
CA GLN A 150 0.44 11.19 9.52
C GLN A 150 -0.91 10.78 10.13
N TRP A 151 -1.86 10.31 9.31
CA TRP A 151 -3.20 9.99 9.77
C TRP A 151 -3.23 8.63 10.48
N CYS A 152 -3.75 8.64 11.71
CA CYS A 152 -3.96 7.45 12.53
C CYS A 152 -5.36 7.41 13.16
N GLY A 153 -6.32 8.18 12.62
CA GLY A 153 -7.69 8.21 13.13
C GLY A 153 -8.48 6.93 12.80
N PRO A 154 -9.53 6.60 13.58
CA PRO A 154 -10.39 5.44 13.30
C PRO A 154 -11.26 5.64 12.05
N GLN A 155 -11.46 6.91 11.64
CA GLN A 155 -12.23 7.27 10.46
C GLN A 155 -11.35 7.31 9.22
N ILE A 156 -11.95 7.04 8.07
CA ILE A 156 -11.29 7.20 6.77
C ILE A 156 -10.92 8.68 6.57
N TYR A 157 -9.67 8.93 6.22
CA TYR A 157 -9.14 10.26 5.94
C TYR A 157 -9.95 10.99 4.85
N GLN A 158 -10.51 12.15 5.20
CA GLN A 158 -11.40 12.93 4.33
C GLN A 158 -10.71 14.07 3.58
N GLY A 159 -9.43 14.35 3.87
CA GLY A 159 -8.72 15.44 3.21
C GLY A 159 -8.43 15.18 1.74
N TYR A 160 -7.78 16.14 1.11
CA TYR A 160 -7.38 16.07 -0.30
C TYR A 160 -6.52 14.85 -0.59
N LEU A 161 -6.79 14.16 -1.71
CA LEU A 161 -5.93 13.12 -2.25
C LEU A 161 -5.77 13.31 -3.77
N PRO A 162 -4.54 13.29 -4.32
CA PRO A 162 -4.27 13.52 -5.75
C PRO A 162 -4.94 12.55 -6.72
N TRP A 163 -5.30 11.36 -6.26
CA TRP A 163 -5.96 10.31 -7.04
C TRP A 163 -7.45 10.19 -6.78
N SER A 164 -7.99 10.93 -5.80
CA SER A 164 -9.43 10.99 -5.59
C SER A 164 -10.02 12.09 -6.46
N SER A 165 -11.12 11.81 -7.16
CA SER A 165 -11.93 12.87 -7.76
C SER A 165 -12.23 13.94 -6.70
N PRO A 166 -12.20 15.24 -7.05
CA PRO A 166 -12.47 16.29 -6.09
C PRO A 166 -13.83 16.02 -5.42
N SER A 167 -13.78 15.76 -4.12
CA SER A 167 -14.98 15.70 -3.31
C SER A 167 -15.44 17.14 -3.14
N PHE A 168 -16.62 17.49 -3.66
CA PHE A 168 -17.22 18.78 -3.37
C PHE A 168 -17.65 18.78 -1.91
N VAL A 169 -17.18 19.75 -1.13
CA VAL A 169 -17.78 20.03 0.18
C VAL A 169 -19.19 20.56 -0.08
N GLY A 170 -20.14 20.30 0.83
CA GLY A 170 -21.56 20.68 0.70
C GLY A 170 -21.86 22.18 0.54
N ASP A 171 -20.85 23.03 0.37
CA ASP A 171 -20.93 24.45 0.01
C ASP A 171 -20.55 24.74 -1.47
N GLY A 172 -20.21 23.72 -2.26
CA GLY A 172 -19.77 23.87 -3.65
C GLY A 172 -18.27 24.12 -3.84
N SER A 173 -17.48 24.17 -2.76
CA SER A 173 -16.03 24.34 -2.83
C SER A 173 -15.33 22.99 -3.02
N ALA A 174 -14.53 22.86 -4.08
CA ALA A 174 -13.60 21.74 -4.24
C ALA A 174 -12.48 21.84 -3.19
N ILE A 175 -12.11 20.70 -2.60
CA ILE A 175 -10.90 20.63 -1.77
C ILE A 175 -9.70 20.94 -2.67
N LYS A 176 -9.10 22.12 -2.51
CA LYS A 176 -7.95 22.56 -3.31
C LYS A 176 -6.69 21.83 -2.84
N PRO A 177 -5.75 21.53 -3.77
CA PRO A 177 -4.43 21.05 -3.38
C PRO A 177 -3.78 22.08 -2.43
N PRO A 178 -2.95 21.64 -1.48
CA PRO A 178 -2.14 22.57 -0.69
C PRO A 178 -1.27 23.42 -1.62
N SER A 179 -1.19 24.73 -1.36
CA SER A 179 -0.27 25.62 -2.08
C SER A 179 1.16 25.13 -1.88
N SER A 180 1.85 24.86 -2.98
CA SER A 180 3.27 24.48 -3.00
C SER A 180 4.17 25.57 -2.43
#